data_AF-A0A926SMR9-F1
#
_entry.id   AF-A0A926SMR9-F1
#
_cell.length_a   1.000
_cell.length_b   1.000
_cell.length_c   1.000
_cell.angle_alpha   90.00
_cell.angle_beta   90.00
_cell.angle_gamma   90.00
#
_symmetry.space_group_name_H-M   'P 1'
#
loop_
_entity.id
_entity.type
_entity.pdbx_description
1 polymer ?
#
loop_
_entity_poly.entity_id
_entity_poly.type
_entity_poly.pdbx_seq_one_letter_code
_entity_poly.pdbx_strand_id
1 'polypeptide(L)'
;MQSVDQNFYWKNCSNWHEHCRVRIFTPHPEQIVVVLSDSGCSAGSLVRDAVPQIIPMLVQDYRLDPTLVLWVEQHPANHEELPDAEFWQIHPQWEGRRIVSAYWTPLDQAQVEAWVDQSL
;
A
#
# COMPACT_ATOMS: atom_id res chain seq x y z
N MET A 1 -2.04 -19.31 6.03
CA MET A 1 -1.93 -17.85 5.82
C MET A 1 -2.34 -17.58 4.39
N GLN A 2 -3.40 -16.80 4.16
CA GLN A 2 -3.86 -16.47 2.81
C GLN A 2 -3.27 -15.11 2.45
N SER A 3 -2.32 -15.09 1.51
CA SER A 3 -1.81 -13.85 0.94
C SER A 3 -2.48 -13.61 -0.41
N VAL A 4 -2.99 -12.40 -0.62
CA VAL A 4 -3.35 -11.91 -1.96
C VAL A 4 -2.13 -11.20 -2.52
N ASP A 5 -1.82 -11.42 -3.79
CA ASP A 5 -0.73 -10.76 -4.50
C ASP A 5 -1.17 -10.49 -5.94
N GLN A 6 -1.50 -9.24 -6.24
CA GLN A 6 -2.09 -8.84 -7.52
C GLN A 6 -1.63 -7.45 -7.95
N ASN A 7 -1.54 -7.24 -9.26
CA ASN A 7 -1.33 -5.90 -9.82
C ASN A 7 -2.67 -5.17 -9.93
N PHE A 8 -2.77 -3.99 -9.34
CA PHE A 8 -3.87 -3.06 -9.51
C PHE A 8 -3.50 -2.00 -10.53
N TYR A 9 -4.40 -1.75 -11.48
CA TYR A 9 -4.22 -0.77 -12.54
C TYR A 9 -5.23 0.36 -12.40
N TRP A 10 -4.79 1.61 -12.57
CA TRP A 10 -5.68 2.76 -12.69
C TRP A 10 -5.23 3.68 -13.82
N LYS A 11 -6.13 4.55 -14.25
CA LYS A 11 -5.82 5.58 -15.26
C LYS A 11 -5.41 6.86 -14.55
N ASN A 12 -4.27 7.42 -14.95
CA ASN A 12 -3.91 8.78 -14.57
C ASN A 12 -4.57 9.81 -15.51
N CYS A 13 -4.42 11.10 -15.18
CA CYS A 13 -4.95 12.23 -15.99
C CYS A 13 -4.43 12.27 -17.43
N SER A 14 -3.37 11.51 -17.73
CA SER A 14 -2.70 11.44 -19.04
C SER A 14 -3.09 10.19 -19.84
N ASN A 15 -4.07 9.39 -19.40
CA ASN A 15 -4.51 8.12 -20.01
C ASN A 15 -3.45 6.99 -20.03
N TRP A 16 -2.38 7.10 -19.25
CA TRP A 16 -1.46 5.98 -19.04
C TRP A 16 -2.00 5.05 -17.94
N HIS A 17 -1.78 3.75 -18.10
CA HIS A 17 -2.08 2.77 -17.05
C HIS A 17 -0.92 2.77 -16.06
N GLU A 18 -1.15 3.37 -14.91
CA GLU A 18 -0.29 3.18 -13.75
C GLU A 18 -0.72 1.90 -13.04
N HIS A 19 0.25 1.26 -12.39
CA HIS A 19 -0.06 0.08 -11.61
C HIS A 19 0.78 -0.02 -10.36
N CYS A 20 0.16 -0.54 -9.31
CA CYS A 20 0.82 -0.91 -8.07
C CYS A 20 0.61 -2.39 -7.84
N ARG A 21 1.58 -3.04 -7.23
CA ARG A 21 1.40 -4.39 -6.73
C ARG A 21 0.79 -4.29 -5.33
N VAL A 22 -0.35 -4.95 -5.14
CA VAL A 22 -1.07 -5.01 -3.88
C VAL A 22 -0.83 -6.39 -3.28
N ARG A 23 -0.26 -6.41 -2.07
CA ARG A 23 -0.14 -7.60 -1.26
C ARG A 23 -0.97 -7.46 0.01
N ILE A 24 -1.85 -8.42 0.28
CA ILE A 24 -2.70 -8.42 1.49
C ILE A 24 -2.29 -9.61 2.34
N PHE A 25 -1.92 -9.34 3.58
CA PHE A 25 -1.52 -10.32 4.58
C PHE A 25 -2.51 -10.31 5.74
N THR A 26 -2.90 -11.49 6.20
CA THR A 26 -3.74 -11.67 7.39
C THR A 26 -2.99 -12.50 8.44
N PRO A 27 -1.98 -11.90 9.09
CA PRO A 27 -1.17 -12.59 10.12
C PRO A 27 -2.03 -13.02 11.31
N HIS A 28 -3.02 -12.19 11.69
CA HIS A 28 -3.91 -12.39 12.83
C HIS A 28 -5.36 -11.99 12.49
N PRO A 29 -6.38 -12.49 13.21
CA PRO A 29 -7.78 -12.14 12.95
C PRO A 29 -8.10 -10.65 13.16
N GLU A 30 -7.33 -9.97 14.01
CA GLU A 30 -7.54 -8.57 14.39
C GLU A 30 -6.62 -7.61 13.63
N GLN A 31 -5.79 -8.11 12.70
CA GLN A 31 -4.85 -7.28 11.95
C GLN A 31 -4.70 -7.77 10.52
N ILE A 32 -4.88 -6.84 9.58
CA ILE A 32 -4.63 -7.03 8.15
C ILE A 32 -3.51 -6.06 7.76
N VAL A 33 -2.52 -6.53 7.01
CA VAL A 33 -1.46 -5.66 6.48
C VAL A 33 -1.62 -5.61 4.97
N VAL A 34 -1.74 -4.41 4.41
CA VAL A 34 -1.81 -4.20 2.97
C VAL A 34 -0.57 -3.43 2.53
N VAL A 35 0.25 -4.07 1.72
CA VAL A 35 1.45 -3.47 1.14
C VAL A 35 1.15 -3.07 -0.31
N LEU A 36 1.30 -1.77 -0.59
CA LEU A 36 1.22 -1.15 -1.91
C LEU A 36 2.64 -0.90 -2.38
N SER A 37 3.11 -1.67 -3.37
CA SER A 37 4.44 -1.48 -3.95
C SER A 37 4.33 -0.80 -5.31
N ASP A 38 5.13 0.24 -5.54
CA ASP A 38 5.29 0.80 -6.89
C ASP A 38 5.94 -0.26 -7.80
N SER A 39 5.42 -0.38 -9.02
CA SER A 39 5.95 -1.27 -10.05
C SER A 39 7.13 -0.68 -10.83
N GLY A 40 7.59 0.52 -10.45
CA GLY A 40 8.85 1.10 -10.93
C GLY A 40 8.75 1.81 -12.29
N CYS A 41 7.54 2.08 -12.78
CA CYS A 41 7.35 2.77 -14.06
C CYS A 41 7.25 4.29 -13.95
N SER A 42 7.30 4.85 -12.74
CA SER A 42 6.91 6.24 -12.57
C SER A 42 7.41 6.84 -11.26
N ALA A 43 7.77 8.13 -11.31
CA ALA A 43 8.54 8.81 -10.29
C ALA A 43 7.75 9.02 -8.98
N GLY A 44 7.71 8.02 -8.09
CA GLY A 44 7.53 8.13 -6.63
C GLY A 44 6.29 8.83 -6.04
N SER A 45 5.54 9.64 -6.80
CA SER A 45 4.41 10.45 -6.32
C SER A 45 3.06 9.74 -6.46
N LEU A 46 3.01 8.64 -7.21
CA LEU A 46 1.75 8.14 -7.72
C LEU A 46 0.95 7.31 -6.74
N VAL A 47 1.59 6.50 -5.90
CA VAL A 47 0.86 5.78 -4.86
C VAL A 47 0.26 6.79 -3.88
N ARG A 48 1.01 7.83 -3.48
CA ARG A 48 0.47 8.94 -2.67
C ARG A 48 -0.75 9.61 -3.29
N ASP A 49 -0.69 9.95 -4.57
CA ASP A 49 -1.80 10.62 -5.27
C ASP A 49 -2.99 9.66 -5.54
N ALA A 50 -2.72 8.36 -5.63
CA ALA A 50 -3.73 7.34 -5.89
C ALA A 50 -4.35 6.75 -4.61
N VAL A 51 -3.76 6.93 -3.43
CA VAL A 51 -4.28 6.45 -2.13
C VAL A 51 -5.77 6.75 -1.92
N PRO A 52 -6.26 7.98 -2.17
CA PRO A 52 -7.68 8.30 -1.99
C PRO A 52 -8.64 7.51 -2.90
N GLN A 53 -8.13 6.91 -3.98
CA GLN A 53 -8.89 6.08 -4.91
C GLN A 53 -8.70 4.58 -4.64
N ILE A 54 -7.44 4.14 -4.50
CA ILE A 54 -7.08 2.73 -4.36
C ILE A 54 -7.59 2.16 -3.03
N ILE A 55 -7.37 2.85 -1.91
CA ILE A 55 -7.72 2.29 -0.60
C ILE A 55 -9.23 2.01 -0.47
N PRO A 56 -10.15 2.95 -0.82
CA PRO A 56 -11.59 2.65 -0.81
C PRO A 56 -11.98 1.49 -1.71
N MET A 57 -11.35 1.37 -2.89
CA MET A 57 -11.58 0.22 -3.78
C MET A 57 -11.15 -1.09 -3.14
N LEU A 58 -9.94 -1.16 -2.56
CA LEU A 58 -9.45 -2.37 -1.89
C LEU A 58 -10.32 -2.76 -0.69
N VAL A 59 -10.75 -1.78 0.11
CA VAL A 59 -11.69 -2.00 1.22
C VAL A 59 -12.99 -2.62 0.72
N GLN A 60 -13.53 -2.15 -0.41
CA GLN A 60 -14.75 -2.68 -0.99
C GLN A 60 -14.56 -4.07 -1.62
N ASP A 61 -13.56 -4.22 -2.47
CA ASP A 61 -13.34 -5.42 -3.28
C ASP A 61 -12.92 -6.62 -2.43
N TYR A 62 -12.09 -6.39 -1.40
CA TYR A 62 -11.65 -7.43 -0.46
C TYR A 62 -12.45 -7.45 0.85
N ARG A 63 -13.49 -6.60 0.98
CA ARG A 63 -14.34 -6.49 2.18
C ARG A 63 -13.54 -6.31 3.46
N LEU A 64 -12.49 -5.49 3.40
CA LEU A 64 -11.62 -5.22 4.54
C LEU A 64 -12.36 -4.35 5.56
N ASP A 65 -12.13 -4.59 6.86
CA ASP A 65 -12.49 -3.62 7.88
C ASP A 65 -11.38 -2.57 7.96
N PRO A 66 -11.62 -1.30 7.55
CA PRO A 66 -10.57 -0.29 7.51
C PRO A 66 -9.97 0.03 8.89
N THR A 67 -10.63 -0.36 9.99
CA THR A 67 -10.11 -0.20 11.35
C THR A 67 -9.07 -1.26 11.74
N LEU A 68 -9.01 -2.36 11.00
CA LEU A 68 -8.07 -3.47 11.24
C LEU A 68 -6.89 -3.47 10.25
N VAL A 69 -6.87 -2.55 9.28
CA VAL A 69 -5.88 -2.55 8.21
C VAL A 69 -4.72 -1.60 8.52
N LEU A 70 -3.51 -2.14 8.50
CA LEU A 70 -2.26 -1.40 8.40
C LEU A 70 -1.89 -1.23 6.93
N TRP A 71 -1.91 0.01 6.45
CA TRP A 71 -1.55 0.36 5.07
C TRP A 71 -0.07 0.70 5.00
N VAL A 72 0.65 0.05 4.11
CA VAL A 72 2.08 0.23 3.91
C VAL A 72 2.33 0.55 2.46
N GLU A 73 3.02 1.65 2.20
CA GLU A 73 3.64 1.94 0.91
C GLU A 73 5.06 1.42 0.93
N GLN A 74 5.44 0.70 -0.12
CA GLN A 74 6.81 0.27 -0.35
C GLN A 74 7.32 0.91 -1.65
N HIS A 75 8.37 1.71 -1.53
CA HIS A 75 9.14 2.14 -2.67
C HIS A 75 10.23 1.11 -2.96
N PRO A 76 10.34 0.61 -4.20
CA PRO A 76 11.43 -0.30 -4.55
C PRO A 76 12.77 0.42 -4.37
N ALA A 77 13.77 -0.32 -3.87
CA ALA A 77 15.15 0.15 -3.90
C ALA A 77 15.49 0.53 -5.34
N ASN A 78 15.86 1.79 -5.59
CA ASN A 78 16.44 2.14 -6.87
C ASN A 78 17.91 1.72 -6.84
N HIS A 79 18.41 1.14 -7.93
CA HIS A 79 19.74 0.55 -7.97
C HIS A 79 20.89 1.58 -7.77
N GLU A 80 20.57 2.88 -7.72
CA GLU A 80 21.54 3.98 -7.77
C GLU A 80 21.45 5.01 -6.62
N GLU A 81 20.32 5.18 -5.91
CA GLU A 81 20.19 6.22 -4.88
C GLU A 81 19.93 5.67 -3.47
N LEU A 82 19.29 4.52 -3.33
CA LEU A 82 18.95 3.89 -2.06
C LEU A 82 19.11 2.37 -2.13
N PRO A 83 20.01 1.76 -1.32
CA PRO A 83 20.28 0.33 -1.38
C PRO A 83 19.11 -0.53 -0.88
N ASP A 84 18.21 0.05 -0.07
CA ASP A 84 17.12 -0.65 0.59
C ASP A 84 15.76 -0.10 0.15
N ALA A 85 14.75 -0.96 0.16
CA ALA A 85 13.38 -0.52 -0.10
C ALA A 85 12.90 0.37 1.06
N GLU A 86 12.32 1.53 0.73
CA GLU A 86 11.74 2.41 1.74
C GLU A 86 10.29 2.01 2.02
N PHE A 87 9.95 1.90 3.30
CA PHE A 87 8.59 1.60 3.74
C PHE A 87 8.00 2.81 4.46
N TRP A 88 6.73 3.07 4.18
CA TRP A 88 5.98 4.13 4.83
C TRP A 88 4.61 3.62 5.26
N GLN A 89 4.23 3.88 6.50
CA GLN A 89 2.86 3.65 6.93
C GLN A 89 1.96 4.76 6.40
N ILE A 90 0.88 4.38 5.72
CA ILE A 90 -0.18 5.30 5.30
C ILE A 90 -1.23 5.35 6.40
N HIS A 91 -1.58 6.55 6.84
CA HIS A 91 -2.64 6.80 7.82
C HIS A 91 -3.81 7.52 7.14
N PRO A 92 -4.75 6.78 6.52
CA PRO A 92 -5.89 7.38 5.84
C PRO A 92 -6.92 7.92 6.84
N GLN A 93 -7.33 9.17 6.65
CA GLN A 93 -8.43 9.79 7.39
C GLN A 93 -9.73 9.63 6.61
N TRP A 94 -10.68 8.92 7.21
CA TRP A 94 -11.95 8.58 6.60
C TRP A 94 -13.05 9.56 6.98
N GLU A 95 -13.87 9.95 5.99
CA GLU A 95 -15.20 10.51 6.19
C GLU A 95 -16.21 9.62 5.47
N GLY A 96 -16.91 8.78 6.25
CA GLY A 96 -17.75 7.72 5.71
C GLY A 96 -16.94 6.70 4.91
N ARG A 97 -17.19 6.60 3.60
CA ARG A 97 -16.50 5.65 2.68
C ARG A 97 -15.41 6.30 1.83
N ARG A 98 -15.04 7.54 2.14
CA ARG A 98 -14.07 8.32 1.36
C ARG A 98 -12.89 8.69 2.24
N ILE A 99 -11.71 8.71 1.65
CA ILE A 99 -10.53 9.30 2.28
C ILE A 99 -10.54 10.79 1.97
N VAL A 100 -10.50 11.62 3.01
CA VAL A 100 -10.44 13.08 2.91
C VAL A 100 -9.02 13.62 3.02
N SER A 101 -8.14 12.89 3.72
CA SER A 101 -6.72 13.18 3.80
C SER A 101 -5.96 11.90 4.18
N ALA A 102 -4.65 11.90 4.02
CA ALA A 102 -3.77 10.87 4.55
C ALA A 102 -2.44 11.49 4.95
N TYR A 103 -1.73 10.85 5.86
CA TYR A 103 -0.34 11.21 6.19
C TYR A 103 0.53 9.96 6.23
N TRP A 104 1.84 10.16 6.09
CA TRP A 104 2.83 9.10 5.96
C TRP A 104 3.83 9.18 7.11
N THR A 105 4.17 8.03 7.69
CA THR A 105 5.24 7.91 8.68
C THR A 105 6.25 6.87 8.22
N PRO A 106 7.56 7.12 8.33
CA PRO A 106 8.57 6.14 7.91
C PRO A 106 8.45 4.86 8.74
N LEU A 107 8.73 3.72 8.10
CA LEU A 107 8.76 2.40 8.72
C LEU A 107 10.09 1.71 8.40
N ASP A 108 10.61 0.99 9.40
CA ASP A 108 11.75 0.11 9.20
C ASP A 108 11.28 -1.21 8.57
N GLN A 109 12.07 -1.78 7.65
CA GLN A 109 11.75 -3.06 7.01
C GLN A 109 11.44 -4.16 8.04
N ALA A 110 12.26 -4.27 9.10
CA ALA A 110 12.07 -5.26 10.15
C ALA A 110 10.71 -5.14 10.86
N GLN A 111 10.16 -3.92 10.94
CA GLN A 111 8.84 -3.70 11.52
C GLN A 111 7.73 -4.23 10.60
N VAL A 112 7.85 -3.99 9.29
CA VAL A 112 6.87 -4.50 8.32
C VAL A 112 6.92 -6.02 8.26
N GLU A 113 8.11 -6.62 8.23
CA GLU A 113 8.30 -8.07 8.27
C GLU A 113 7.71 -8.71 9.52
N ALA A 114 7.87 -8.05 10.68
CA ALA A 114 7.24 -8.49 11.93
C ALA A 114 5.71 -8.41 11.87
N TRP A 115 5.14 -7.43 11.15
CA TRP A 115 3.69 -7.35 10.96
C TRP A 115 3.15 -8.41 10.02
N VAL A 116 3.88 -8.76 8.95
CA VAL A 116 3.40 -9.75 7.97
C VAL A 116 3.76 -11.19 8.33
N ASP A 117 4.60 -11.41 9.35
CA ASP A 117 5.14 -12.70 9.76
C ASP A 117 5.88 -13.43 8.62
N GLN A 118 6.57 -12.66 7.77
CA GLN A 118 7.35 -13.14 6.64
C GLN A 118 8.33 -12.07 6.12
N SER A 119 9.35 -12.48 5.36
CA SER A 119 10.21 -11.56 4.62
C SER A 119 9.49 -10.97 3.40
N LEU A 120 9.85 -9.72 3.03
CA LEU A 120 9.17 -8.92 1.99
C LEU A 120 9.98 -8.63 0.74
#